data_AF-A0A8J8M7Y1-F1
#
_entry.id   AF-A0A8J8M7Y1-F1
#
_cell.length_a   1.000
_cell.length_b   1.000
_cell.length_c   1.000
_cell.angle_alpha   90.00
_cell.angle_beta   90.00
_cell.angle_gamma   90.00
#
_symmetry.space_group_name_H-M   'P 1'
#
loop_
_entity.id
_entity.type
_entity.pdbx_description
1 polymer ?
#
loop_
_entity_poly.entity_id
_entity_poly.type
_entity_poly.pdbx_seq_one_letter_code
_entity_poly.pdbx_strand_id
1 'polypeptide(L)'
;MKDQLDDASKRDIEIISSQMNNQIIELGKVYKHAPLGIAEDIHSSEFILVVDNTYGVFVFENQESKREGYYTYNKGVIRILNNYILHDIYMNKMLTDFGEEIFEKYGNDLEGLLKL
;
A
#
# COMPACT_ATOMS: atom_id res chain seq x y z
N MET A 1 -1.62 10.42 12.84
CA MET A 1 -1.00 10.31 11.51
C MET A 1 -1.36 11.51 10.64
N LYS A 2 -2.65 11.86 10.45
CA LYS A 2 -3.06 13.03 9.65
C LYS A 2 -2.30 14.31 10.02
N ASP A 3 -2.25 14.67 11.30
CA ASP A 3 -1.56 15.89 11.74
C ASP A 3 -0.07 15.88 11.39
N GLN A 4 0.61 14.73 11.53
CA GLN A 4 2.01 14.58 11.15
C GLN A 4 2.23 14.72 9.64
N LEU A 5 1.30 14.19 8.83
CA LEU A 5 1.34 14.34 7.38
C LEU A 5 1.06 15.78 6.96
N ASP A 6 0.09 16.45 7.58
CA ASP A 6 -0.21 17.87 7.35
C ASP A 6 1.03 18.74 7.66
N ASP A 7 1.72 18.47 8.77
CA ASP A 7 2.96 19.16 9.14
C ASP A 7 4.15 18.84 8.22
N ALA A 8 4.20 17.65 7.62
CA ALA A 8 5.15 17.33 6.55
C ALA A 8 4.82 18.10 5.26
N SER A 9 3.55 18.18 4.89
CA SER A 9 3.11 18.93 3.71
C SER A 9 3.41 20.43 3.83
N LYS A 10 3.22 21.04 5.02
CA LYS A 10 3.62 22.43 5.29
C LYS A 10 5.12 22.71 5.14
N ARG A 11 5.94 21.65 5.14
CA ARG A 11 7.40 21.71 4.93
C ARG A 11 7.79 21.34 3.50
N ASP A 12 6.84 21.37 2.56
CA ASP A 12 7.03 21.03 1.14
C ASP A 12 7.57 19.61 0.92
N ILE A 13 7.26 18.68 1.84
CA ILE A 13 7.58 17.27 1.67
C ILE A 13 6.57 16.64 0.70
N GLU A 14 7.09 15.94 -0.32
CA GLU A 14 6.26 15.14 -1.22
C GLU A 14 5.70 13.93 -0.46
N ILE A 15 4.37 13.80 -0.48
CA ILE A 15 3.66 12.69 0.15
C ILE A 15 2.94 11.91 -0.94
N ILE A 16 3.24 10.62 -1.02
CA ILE A 16 2.58 9.66 -1.91
C ILE A 16 2.05 8.54 -1.04
N SER A 17 0.78 8.18 -1.20
CA SER A 17 0.16 7.10 -0.43
C SER A 17 -0.71 6.22 -1.31
N SER A 18 -0.66 4.91 -1.08
CA SER A 18 -1.71 3.97 -1.46
C SER A 18 -2.54 3.67 -0.21
N GLN A 19 -3.85 3.84 -0.28
CA GLN A 19 -4.74 3.73 0.88
C GLN A 19 -5.88 2.75 0.62
N MET A 20 -6.07 1.85 1.58
CA MET A 20 -7.16 0.87 1.62
C MET A 20 -7.93 1.08 2.93
N ASN A 21 -8.80 2.09 2.95
CA ASN A 21 -9.65 2.39 4.09
C ASN A 21 -10.94 3.10 3.64
N ASN A 22 -12.01 2.93 4.41
CA ASN A 22 -13.28 3.64 4.21
C ASN A 22 -13.14 5.16 4.36
N GLN A 23 -12.12 5.60 5.10
CA GLN A 23 -11.78 7.01 5.26
C GLN A 23 -10.40 7.27 4.66
N ILE A 24 -10.38 8.01 3.56
CA ILE A 24 -9.17 8.39 2.83
C ILE A 24 -8.63 9.73 3.36
N ILE A 25 -7.32 9.79 3.62
CA ILE A 25 -6.62 11.04 3.88
C ILE A 25 -6.23 11.64 2.53
N GLU A 26 -6.96 12.65 2.08
CA GLU A 26 -6.74 13.35 0.81
C GLU A 26 -5.59 14.37 0.93
N LEU A 27 -4.35 13.87 1.10
CA LEU A 27 -3.13 14.70 1.19
C LEU A 27 -2.04 14.17 0.26
N GLY A 28 -1.41 15.07 -0.49
CA GLY A 28 -0.41 14.71 -1.49
C GLY A 28 -1.02 13.92 -2.64
N LYS A 29 -0.28 12.93 -3.16
CA LYS A 29 -0.77 12.04 -4.20
C LYS A 29 -1.33 10.77 -3.59
N VAL A 30 -2.65 10.60 -3.72
CA VAL A 30 -3.36 9.44 -3.17
C VAL A 30 -3.77 8.49 -4.29
N TYR A 31 -3.37 7.23 -4.15
CA TYR A 31 -3.87 6.11 -4.93
C TYR A 31 -4.85 5.33 -4.06
N LYS A 32 -6.05 5.09 -4.57
CA LYS A 32 -7.08 4.31 -3.86
C LYS A 32 -6.89 2.86 -4.25
N HIS A 33 -6.83 1.98 -3.26
CA HIS A 33 -6.76 0.56 -3.50
C HIS A 33 -8.12 0.05 -3.98
N ALA A 34 -8.18 -0.72 -5.06
CA ALA A 34 -9.40 -1.36 -5.53
C ALA A 34 -9.79 -2.47 -4.51
N PRO A 35 -11.02 -2.48 -3.98
CA PRO A 35 -11.44 -3.52 -3.05
C PRO A 35 -11.57 -4.84 -3.80
N LEU A 36 -10.58 -5.71 -3.66
CA LEU A 36 -10.53 -7.03 -4.30
C LEU A 36 -10.43 -8.10 -3.22
N GLY A 37 -11.59 -8.55 -2.75
CA GLY A 37 -11.81 -9.75 -1.93
C GLY A 37 -10.63 -10.16 -1.03
N ILE A 38 -10.00 -11.29 -1.34
CA ILE A 38 -8.97 -11.95 -0.51
C ILE A 38 -7.72 -11.07 -0.29
N ALA A 39 -7.37 -10.18 -1.23
CA ALA A 39 -6.24 -9.26 -1.06
C ALA A 39 -6.54 -8.18 -0.01
N GLU A 40 -7.82 -7.84 0.18
CA GLU A 40 -8.27 -6.85 1.16
C GLU A 40 -8.03 -7.32 2.61
N ASP A 41 -8.24 -8.60 2.90
CA ASP A 41 -8.02 -9.16 4.24
C ASP A 41 -6.53 -9.21 4.60
N ILE A 42 -5.66 -9.48 3.64
CA ILE A 42 -4.20 -9.53 3.88
C ILE A 42 -3.64 -8.12 4.07
N HIS A 43 -3.94 -7.20 3.14
CA HIS A 43 -3.35 -5.86 3.13
C HIS A 43 -3.97 -4.90 4.15
N SER A 44 -5.20 -5.13 4.62
CA SER A 44 -5.87 -4.23 5.57
C SER A 44 -5.19 -4.18 6.93
N SER A 45 -4.37 -5.20 7.24
CA SER A 45 -3.58 -5.27 8.46
C SER A 45 -2.24 -4.55 8.37
N GLU A 46 -1.81 -4.16 7.17
CA GLU A 46 -0.45 -3.69 6.90
C GLU A 46 -0.37 -2.15 6.85
N PHE A 47 0.71 -1.61 7.38
CA PHE A 47 1.09 -0.21 7.20
C PHE A 47 2.58 -0.12 6.87
N ILE A 48 2.88 0.47 5.71
CA ILE A 48 4.25 0.62 5.21
C ILE A 48 4.54 2.10 4.98
N LEU A 49 5.69 2.55 5.47
CA LEU A 49 6.18 3.91 5.27
C LEU A 49 7.66 3.88 4.89
N VAL A 50 8.02 4.63 3.85
CA VAL A 50 9.42 4.92 3.51
C VAL A 50 9.60 6.43 3.47
N VAL A 51 10.67 6.92 4.10
CA VAL A 51 11.04 8.33 4.13
C VAL A 51 12.43 8.50 3.53
N ASP A 52 12.53 9.35 2.51
CA ASP A 52 13.76 9.75 1.83
C ASP A 52 14.66 8.57 1.39
N ASN A 53 14.07 7.41 1.11
CA ASN A 53 14.79 6.15 0.84
C ASN A 53 15.84 5.78 1.92
N THR A 54 15.67 6.30 3.13
CA THR A 54 16.65 6.21 4.22
C THR A 54 16.07 5.53 5.46
N TYR A 55 14.77 5.70 5.69
CA TYR A 55 14.07 5.11 6.82
C TYR A 55 12.85 4.33 6.34
N GLY A 56 12.63 3.16 6.91
CA GLY A 56 11.49 2.31 6.64
C GLY A 56 10.76 1.94 7.92
N VAL A 57 9.44 1.94 7.86
CA VAL A 57 8.56 1.35 8.89
C VAL A 57 7.65 0.34 8.22
N PHE A 58 7.50 -0.81 8.85
CA PHE A 58 6.55 -1.84 8.47
C PHE A 58 5.78 -2.28 9.71
N VAL A 59 4.46 -2.21 9.67
CA VAL A 59 3.56 -2.66 10.73
C VAL A 59 2.59 -3.65 10.11
N PHE A 60 2.31 -4.75 10.82
CA PHE A 60 1.31 -5.74 10.41
C PHE A 60 0.62 -6.34 11.63
N GLU A 61 -0.50 -7.03 11.40
CA GLU A 61 -1.14 -7.87 12.41
C GLU A 61 -0.60 -9.30 12.33
N ASN A 62 -0.04 -9.81 13.42
CA ASN A 62 0.52 -11.16 13.49
C ASN A 62 -0.57 -12.24 13.65
N GLN A 63 -0.17 -13.51 13.70
CA GLN A 63 -1.09 -14.66 13.84
C GLN A 63 -1.87 -14.69 15.17
N GLU A 64 -1.47 -13.91 16.17
CA GLU A 64 -2.16 -13.76 17.45
C GLU A 64 -3.06 -12.51 17.50
N SER A 65 -3.34 -11.89 16.34
CA SER A 65 -4.05 -10.61 16.23
C SER A 65 -3.39 -9.46 17.02
N LYS A 66 -2.06 -9.51 17.17
CA LYS A 66 -1.28 -8.41 17.75
C LYS A 66 -0.61 -7.62 16.65
N ARG A 67 -0.60 -6.29 16.81
CA ARG A 67 0.13 -5.39 15.92
C ARG A 67 1.61 -5.36 16.28
N GLU A 68 2.44 -5.71 15.32
CA GLU A 68 3.90 -5.66 15.43
C GLU A 68 4.45 -4.65 14.44
N GLY A 69 5.48 -3.90 14.85
CA GLY A 69 6.07 -2.84 14.07
C GLY A 69 7.59 -2.90 14.05
N TYR A 70 8.16 -2.74 12.87
CA TYR A 70 9.60 -2.76 12.62
C TYR A 70 10.02 -1.42 12.04
N TYR A 71 11.03 -0.83 12.64
CA TYR A 71 11.73 0.35 12.12
C TYR A 71 13.11 -0.06 11.64
N THR A 72 13.52 0.42 10.46
CA THR A 72 14.78 0.05 9.85
C THR A 72 15.40 1.19 9.06
N TYR A 73 16.73 1.17 9.00
CA TYR A 73 17.56 1.97 8.09
C TYR A 73 18.39 1.07 7.17
N ASN A 74 18.09 -0.24 7.13
CA ASN A 74 18.77 -1.18 6.25
C ASN A 74 18.34 -0.92 4.79
N LYS A 75 19.31 -0.52 3.95
CA LYS A 75 19.06 -0.16 2.55
C LYS A 75 18.43 -1.28 1.71
N GLY A 76 18.76 -2.53 2.02
CA GLY A 76 18.16 -3.69 1.34
C GLY A 76 16.68 -3.83 1.68
N VAL A 77 16.33 -3.71 2.96
CA VAL A 77 14.93 -3.75 3.41
C VAL A 77 14.14 -2.56 2.87
N ILE A 78 14.69 -1.33 2.93
CA ILE A 78 14.03 -0.14 2.38
C ILE A 78 13.73 -0.31 0.89
N ARG A 79 14.66 -0.87 0.12
CA ARG A 79 14.43 -1.18 -1.30
C ARG A 79 13.26 -2.14 -1.51
N ILE A 80 13.13 -3.16 -0.66
CA ILE A 80 12.01 -4.10 -0.71
C ILE A 80 10.69 -3.38 -0.40
N LEU A 81 10.64 -2.56 0.67
CA LEU A 81 9.44 -1.81 1.04
C LEU A 81 9.00 -0.85 -0.06
N ASN A 82 9.93 -0.11 -0.68
CA ASN A 82 9.64 0.75 -1.82
C ASN A 82 9.07 -0.01 -3.01
N ASN A 83 9.68 -1.15 -3.35
CA ASN A 83 9.20 -1.97 -4.45
C ASN A 83 7.78 -2.49 -4.19
N TYR A 84 7.46 -2.83 -2.95
CA TYR A 84 6.14 -3.27 -2.55
C TYR A 84 5.10 -2.15 -2.73
N ILE A 85 5.39 -0.93 -2.22
CA ILE A 85 4.53 0.25 -2.40
C ILE A 85 4.29 0.54 -3.88
N LEU A 86 5.36 0.52 -4.69
CA LEU A 86 5.24 0.77 -6.14
C LEU A 86 4.44 -0.32 -6.84
N HIS A 87 4.67 -1.59 -6.50
CA HIS A 87 3.93 -2.71 -7.07
C HIS A 87 2.42 -2.55 -6.81
N ASP A 88 2.04 -2.21 -5.59
CA ASP A 88 0.64 -1.96 -5.24
C ASP A 88 0.03 -0.81 -6.07
N ILE A 89 0.74 0.31 -6.18
CA ILE A 89 0.31 1.44 -7.02
C ILE A 89 0.16 1.02 -8.49
N TYR A 90 1.11 0.24 -9.03
CA TYR A 90 1.05 -0.20 -10.43
C TYR A 90 -0.15 -1.11 -10.68
N MET A 91 -0.40 -2.07 -9.80
CA MET A 91 -1.56 -2.95 -9.90
C MET A 91 -2.86 -2.16 -9.86
N ASN A 92 -2.99 -1.23 -8.90
CA ASN A 92 -4.19 -0.40 -8.79
C ASN A 92 -4.40 0.51 -10.00
N LYS A 93 -3.33 1.04 -10.60
CA LYS A 93 -3.43 1.77 -11.87
C LYS A 93 -3.88 0.87 -13.02
N MET A 94 -3.30 -0.32 -13.17
CA MET A 94 -3.71 -1.25 -14.22
C MET A 94 -5.18 -1.69 -14.07
N LEU A 95 -5.64 -1.94 -12.84
CA LEU A 95 -7.03 -2.27 -12.56
C LEU A 95 -7.98 -1.10 -12.82
N THR A 96 -7.53 0.13 -12.56
CA THR A 96 -8.31 1.34 -12.88
C THR A 96 -8.44 1.52 -14.39
N ASP A 97 -7.35 1.30 -15.13
CA ASP A 97 -7.28 1.56 -16.57
C ASP A 97 -7.86 0.42 -17.42
N PHE A 98 -7.81 -0.84 -16.95
CA PHE A 98 -8.12 -2.07 -17.70
C PHE A 98 -8.91 -3.11 -16.88
N GLY A 99 -9.67 -2.67 -15.88
CA GLY A 99 -10.31 -3.57 -14.93
C GLY A 99 -11.27 -4.57 -15.58
N GLU A 100 -12.05 -4.14 -16.58
CA GLU A 100 -13.03 -5.00 -17.25
C GLU A 100 -12.38 -6.24 -17.89
N GLU A 101 -11.34 -6.03 -18.71
CA GLU A 101 -10.63 -7.12 -19.38
C GLU A 101 -9.84 -7.99 -18.41
N ILE A 102 -9.32 -7.40 -17.34
CA ILE A 102 -8.58 -8.12 -16.29
C ILE A 102 -9.54 -9.06 -15.52
N PHE A 103 -10.70 -8.56 -15.07
CA PHE A 103 -11.66 -9.37 -14.32
C PHE A 103 -12.34 -10.43 -15.20
N GLU A 104 -12.61 -10.14 -16.47
CA GLU A 104 -13.12 -11.15 -17.41
C GLU A 104 -12.13 -12.33 -17.54
N LYS A 105 -10.83 -12.04 -17.58
CA LYS A 105 -9.79 -13.05 -17.79
C LYS A 105 -9.40 -13.81 -16.52
N TYR A 106 -9.28 -13.11 -15.39
CA TYR A 106 -8.68 -13.66 -14.17
C TYR A 106 -9.69 -13.89 -13.04
N GLY A 107 -10.96 -13.55 -13.24
CA GLY A 107 -11.98 -13.60 -12.21
C GLY A 107 -12.05 -12.32 -11.39
N ASN A 108 -13.18 -12.12 -10.72
CA ASN A 108 -13.47 -10.89 -9.98
C ASN A 108 -12.54 -10.68 -8.77
N ASP A 109 -11.95 -11.76 -8.24
CA ASP A 109 -10.98 -11.72 -7.14
C ASP A 109 -9.55 -11.98 -7.63
N LEU A 110 -9.33 -11.92 -8.95
CA LEU A 110 -8.07 -12.24 -9.62
C LEU A 110 -7.52 -13.64 -9.30
N GLU A 111 -8.38 -14.57 -8.89
CA GLU A 111 -8.01 -15.94 -8.48
C GLU A 111 -7.32 -16.73 -9.60
N GLY A 112 -7.56 -16.34 -10.86
CA GLY A 112 -6.88 -16.87 -12.03
C GLY A 112 -5.38 -16.56 -12.08
N LEU A 113 -4.90 -15.53 -11.38
CA LEU A 113 -3.46 -15.22 -11.27
C LEU A 113 -2.71 -16.22 -10.40
N LEU A 114 -3.39 -16.91 -9.48
CA LEU A 114 -2.77 -17.88 -8.56
C LEU A 114 -2.63 -19.29 -9.18
N LYS A 115 -3.19 -19.50 -10.37
CA LYS A 115 -3.06 -20.76 -11.11
C LYS A 115 -1.73 -20.73 -11.89
N LEU A 116 -0.68 -21.24 -11.24
CA LEU A 116 0.66 -21.44 -11.82
C LEU A 116 0.72 -22.65 -12.76
#